data_AF-A0A125SNE7-F1
#
_entry.id   AF-A0A125SNE7-F1
#
_cell.length_a   1.000
_cell.length_b   1.000
_cell.length_c   1.000
_cell.angle_alpha   90.00
_cell.angle_beta   90.00
_cell.angle_gamma   90.00
#
_symmetry.space_group_name_H-M   'P 1'
#
loop_
_entity.id
_entity.type
_entity.pdbx_description
1 polymer ?
#
loop_
_entity_poly.entity_id
_entity_poly.type
_entity_poly.pdbx_seq_one_letter_code
_entity_poly.pdbx_strand_id
1 'polypeptide(L)'
;MIDRFAVGLVSEVYGPPLIQTFESAQIRSGTSMAAVLGPDQSNVSSYYALGTKTSANSLRPFMRALVGDSHMTGWIAGHLLNEEMGGSGDTDENLTPLTTKANSAHKAYEGHIKKMLLQCHRIDRDNKEIDYWYGVHYSVAVSTRTVFQDLIDTYVASHISIEYRYIKIKKAKFPALEIEEIGTGDPFLQILRVAGQPNCTSPNALNEQSNPGNTRFSVEIHNENN
;
A
#
# COMPACT_ATOMS: atom_id res chain seq x y z
N MET A 1 14.39 -29.57 12.96
CA MET A 1 14.91 -28.64 11.96
C MET A 1 13.68 -27.90 11.44
N ILE A 2 13.37 -26.71 11.96
CA ILE A 2 12.21 -25.95 11.48
C ILE A 2 12.67 -25.31 10.18
N ASP A 3 12.13 -25.77 9.06
CA ASP A 3 12.37 -25.18 7.75
C ASP A 3 12.17 -23.66 7.84
N ARG A 4 13.13 -22.91 7.30
CA ARG A 4 13.06 -21.45 7.23
C ARG A 4 11.98 -21.08 6.21
N PHE A 5 10.74 -20.99 6.66
CA PHE A 5 9.67 -20.39 5.86
C PHE A 5 10.04 -18.94 5.59
N ALA A 6 10.15 -18.59 4.31
CA ALA A 6 10.24 -17.20 3.89
C ALA A 6 8.87 -16.55 4.10
N VAL A 7 8.83 -15.45 4.84
CA VAL A 7 7.59 -14.74 5.17
C VAL A 7 7.66 -13.37 4.51
N GLY A 8 7.45 -13.38 3.18
CA GLY A 8 7.43 -12.20 2.31
C GLY A 8 6.05 -11.54 2.28
N LEU A 9 5.45 -11.39 1.10
CA LEU A 9 4.03 -11.09 0.97
C LEU A 9 3.22 -12.31 1.46
N VAL A 10 2.56 -12.16 2.60
CA VAL A 10 1.87 -13.26 3.29
C VAL A 10 0.43 -13.42 2.81
N SER A 11 -0.25 -12.30 2.59
CA SER A 11 -1.57 -12.26 1.95
C SER A 11 -1.77 -10.91 1.31
N GLU A 12 -2.50 -10.89 0.21
CA GLU A 12 -3.07 -9.69 -0.39
C GLU A 12 -4.52 -9.96 -0.77
N VAL A 13 -5.36 -8.95 -0.60
CA VAL A 13 -6.77 -8.98 -1.01
C VAL A 13 -7.06 -7.64 -1.65
N TYR A 14 -7.58 -7.68 -2.87
CA TYR A 14 -8.08 -6.50 -3.56
C TYR A 14 -9.60 -6.42 -3.44
N GLY A 15 -10.12 -5.20 -3.37
CA GLY A 15 -11.55 -4.96 -3.51
C GLY A 15 -12.03 -5.29 -4.93
N PRO A 16 -13.35 -5.46 -5.11
CA PRO A 16 -13.90 -5.61 -6.46
C PRO A 16 -13.51 -4.38 -7.29
N PRO A 17 -13.14 -4.55 -8.57
CA PRO A 17 -12.85 -3.42 -9.42
C PRO A 17 -14.12 -2.60 -9.60
N LEU A 18 -13.99 -1.28 -9.50
CA LEU A 18 -15.00 -0.34 -9.95
C LEU A 18 -15.14 -0.49 -11.46
N ILE A 19 -16.37 -0.69 -11.93
CA ILE A 19 -16.69 -0.85 -13.34
C ILE A 19 -17.66 0.27 -13.70
N GLN A 20 -17.27 1.12 -14.64
CA GLN A 20 -18.07 2.23 -15.11
C GLN A 20 -18.03 2.29 -16.64
N THR A 21 -18.92 3.10 -17.24
CA THR A 21 -18.97 3.31 -18.69
C THR A 21 -18.79 4.79 -18.99
N PHE A 22 -17.80 5.12 -19.81
CA PHE A 22 -17.57 6.47 -20.33
C PHE A 22 -17.55 6.41 -21.86
N GLU A 23 -18.40 7.20 -22.51
CA GLU A 23 -18.49 7.25 -23.99
C GLU A 23 -18.53 5.87 -24.68
N SER A 24 -19.31 4.95 -24.10
CA SER A 24 -19.45 3.54 -24.56
C SER A 24 -18.24 2.63 -24.30
N ALA A 25 -17.15 3.13 -23.72
CA ALA A 25 -16.03 2.31 -23.25
C ALA A 25 -16.22 1.91 -21.78
N GLN A 26 -15.98 0.63 -21.49
CA GLN A 26 -15.90 0.14 -20.11
C GLN A 26 -14.56 0.57 -19.51
N ILE A 27 -14.62 1.37 -18.45
CA ILE A 27 -13.46 1.76 -17.65
C ILE A 27 -13.48 0.99 -16.32
N ARG A 28 -12.29 0.63 -15.84
CA ARG A 28 -12.09 -0.21 -14.65
C ARG A 28 -11.01 0.37 -13.76
N SER A 29 -11.14 0.21 -12.45
CA SER A 29 -10.07 0.54 -11.50
C SER A 29 -10.26 -0.17 -10.16
N GLY A 30 -9.18 -0.34 -9.41
CA GLY A 30 -9.17 -0.83 -8.05
C GLY A 30 -9.91 0.08 -7.09
N THR A 31 -10.46 -0.50 -6.02
CA THR A 31 -11.25 0.20 -5.00
C THR A 31 -10.64 0.10 -3.62
N SER A 32 -9.89 -0.96 -3.35
CA SER A 32 -9.19 -1.16 -2.09
C SER A 32 -8.15 -2.25 -2.22
N MET A 33 -7.22 -2.27 -1.29
CA MET A 33 -6.20 -3.30 -1.12
C MET A 33 -5.92 -3.48 0.37
N ALA A 34 -5.76 -4.71 0.81
CA ALA A 34 -5.21 -5.04 2.12
C ALA A 34 -4.12 -6.11 1.96
N ALA A 35 -2.96 -5.88 2.57
CA ALA A 35 -1.82 -6.78 2.51
C ALA A 35 -1.20 -7.00 3.90
N VAL A 36 -0.70 -8.22 4.08
CA VAL A 36 0.12 -8.61 5.23
C VAL A 36 1.53 -8.84 4.70
N LEU A 37 2.45 -7.97 5.10
CA LEU A 37 3.85 -7.99 4.67
C LEU A 37 4.69 -8.52 5.84
N GLY A 38 5.31 -9.68 5.65
CA GLY A 38 6.22 -10.25 6.63
C GLY A 38 7.64 -9.71 6.53
N PRO A 39 8.54 -10.14 7.44
CA PRO A 39 9.89 -9.62 7.55
C PRO A 39 10.75 -9.84 6.28
N ASP A 40 10.41 -10.82 5.45
CA ASP A 40 11.14 -11.09 4.20
C ASP A 40 10.65 -10.28 3.00
N GLN A 41 9.58 -9.48 3.16
CA GLN A 41 9.17 -8.50 2.14
C GLN A 41 10.02 -7.21 2.21
N SER A 42 11.18 -7.29 2.86
CA SER A 42 12.19 -6.23 2.87
C SER A 42 13.17 -6.46 1.72
N ASN A 43 13.58 -5.38 1.04
CA ASN A 43 14.56 -5.45 -0.06
C ASN A 43 15.95 -5.95 0.34
N VAL A 44 16.20 -6.17 1.64
CA VAL A 44 17.43 -6.81 2.15
C VAL A 44 17.31 -8.32 2.32
N SER A 45 16.10 -8.90 2.20
CA SER A 45 15.90 -10.34 2.26
C SER A 45 16.16 -10.99 0.91
N SER A 46 16.74 -12.19 0.90
CA SER A 46 16.91 -13.00 -0.30
C SER A 46 15.59 -13.55 -0.86
N TYR A 47 14.52 -13.50 -0.07
CA TYR A 47 13.19 -13.98 -0.46
C TYR A 47 12.24 -12.86 -0.89
N TYR A 48 12.79 -11.66 -1.05
CA TYR A 48 12.07 -10.49 -1.50
C TYR A 48 11.51 -10.71 -2.91
N ALA A 49 10.18 -10.72 -3.02
CA ALA A 49 9.47 -10.92 -4.29
C ALA A 49 8.90 -9.59 -4.79
N LEU A 50 9.24 -9.25 -6.04
CA LEU A 50 8.69 -8.09 -6.74
C LEU A 50 7.41 -8.48 -7.48
N GLY A 51 6.46 -7.54 -7.54
CA GLY A 51 5.33 -7.57 -8.45
C GLY A 51 5.71 -7.06 -9.84
N THR A 52 4.74 -6.49 -10.56
CA THR A 52 4.96 -5.98 -11.92
C THR A 52 4.76 -4.47 -12.01
N LYS A 53 5.57 -3.85 -12.89
CA LYS A 53 5.49 -2.43 -13.22
C LYS A 53 4.21 -2.14 -13.99
N THR A 54 3.62 -0.97 -13.76
CA THR A 54 2.60 -0.44 -14.67
C THR A 54 3.21 -0.18 -16.05
N SER A 55 2.40 -0.34 -17.09
CA SER A 55 2.77 -0.13 -18.49
C SER A 55 1.74 0.74 -19.21
N ALA A 56 1.95 1.00 -20.51
CA ALA A 56 0.96 1.69 -21.34
C ALA A 56 -0.37 0.92 -21.51
N ASN A 57 -0.42 -0.35 -21.11
CA ASN A 57 -1.65 -1.16 -21.12
C ASN A 57 -2.41 -1.13 -19.78
N SER A 58 -1.78 -0.65 -18.70
CA SER A 58 -2.39 -0.56 -17.36
C SER A 58 -3.54 0.45 -17.36
N LEU A 59 -4.73 0.03 -16.94
CA LEU A 59 -5.97 0.83 -16.97
C LEU A 59 -6.22 1.50 -18.34
N ARG A 60 -5.78 0.91 -19.45
CA ARG A 60 -5.66 1.62 -20.74
C ARG A 60 -6.93 2.32 -21.22
N PRO A 61 -8.14 1.73 -21.17
CA PRO A 61 -9.35 2.45 -21.55
C PRO A 61 -9.57 3.71 -20.71
N PHE A 62 -9.34 3.60 -19.39
CA PHE A 62 -9.52 4.70 -18.46
C PHE A 62 -8.46 5.78 -18.64
N MET A 63 -7.18 5.39 -18.74
CA MET A 63 -6.08 6.34 -18.96
C MET A 63 -6.21 7.09 -20.28
N ARG A 64 -6.69 6.44 -21.35
CA ARG A 64 -6.96 7.10 -22.62
C ARG A 64 -8.06 8.16 -22.49
N ALA A 65 -9.15 7.85 -21.80
CA ALA A 65 -10.23 8.80 -21.56
C ALA A 65 -9.74 10.00 -20.72
N LEU A 66 -8.97 9.75 -19.66
CA LEU A 66 -8.38 10.82 -18.84
C LEU A 66 -7.43 11.71 -19.62
N VAL A 67 -6.58 11.15 -20.49
CA VAL A 67 -5.67 11.97 -21.31
C VAL A 67 -6.43 12.79 -22.37
N GLY A 68 -7.57 12.30 -22.86
CA GLY A 68 -8.39 12.99 -23.85
C GLY A 68 -9.25 14.11 -23.26
N ASP A 69 -9.90 13.84 -22.14
CA ASP A 69 -11.06 14.63 -21.68
C ASP A 69 -10.94 15.17 -20.25
N SER A 70 -9.83 14.90 -19.53
CA SER A 70 -9.64 15.44 -18.18
C SER A 70 -9.26 16.92 -18.21
N HIS A 71 -9.74 17.68 -17.23
CA HIS A 71 -9.25 19.03 -16.93
C HIS A 71 -7.88 19.03 -16.25
N MET A 72 -7.47 17.88 -15.69
CA MET A 72 -6.17 17.68 -15.06
C MET A 72 -5.22 16.94 -15.99
N THR A 73 -3.93 17.23 -15.82
CA THR A 73 -2.86 16.55 -16.56
C THR A 73 -2.01 15.71 -15.61
N GLY A 74 -1.27 14.75 -16.17
CA GLY A 74 -0.37 13.91 -15.39
C GLY A 74 -1.08 12.79 -14.65
N TRP A 75 -2.18 12.26 -15.21
CA TRP A 75 -2.77 11.01 -14.75
C TRP A 75 -1.88 9.82 -15.07
N ILE A 76 -1.76 8.91 -14.11
CA ILE A 76 -1.10 7.63 -14.25
C ILE A 76 -1.94 6.53 -13.59
N ALA A 77 -1.73 5.29 -14.04
CA ALA A 77 -2.24 4.12 -13.33
C ALA A 77 -1.34 3.89 -12.10
N GLY A 78 -1.80 4.31 -10.92
CA GLY A 78 -1.07 4.15 -9.68
C GLY A 78 -1.41 2.82 -9.01
N HIS A 79 -0.40 2.13 -8.48
CA HIS A 79 -0.58 0.92 -7.69
C HIS A 79 -1.28 1.20 -6.35
N LEU A 80 -2.13 0.30 -5.87
CA LEU A 80 -2.59 0.28 -4.47
C LEU A 80 -1.56 -0.43 -3.58
N LEU A 81 -1.06 -1.58 -4.02
CA LEU A 81 0.14 -2.25 -3.51
C LEU A 81 1.29 -2.07 -4.49
N ASN A 82 2.37 -1.40 -4.05
CA ASN A 82 3.56 -1.19 -4.87
C ASN A 82 4.12 -2.49 -5.47
N GLU A 83 4.71 -2.40 -6.66
CA GLU A 83 5.51 -3.47 -7.27
C GLU A 83 6.66 -3.95 -6.36
N GLU A 84 7.32 -3.02 -5.65
CA GLU A 84 8.37 -3.34 -4.68
C GLU A 84 7.81 -3.98 -3.39
N MET A 85 6.50 -4.20 -3.29
CA MET A 85 5.87 -4.93 -2.19
C MET A 85 5.06 -6.14 -2.70
N GLY A 86 5.23 -6.51 -3.97
CA GLY A 86 4.61 -7.69 -4.59
C GLY A 86 3.38 -7.38 -5.45
N GLY A 87 2.89 -6.14 -5.48
CA GLY A 87 1.66 -5.81 -6.19
C GLY A 87 1.81 -5.80 -7.72
N SER A 88 0.78 -6.29 -8.40
CA SER A 88 0.73 -6.39 -9.87
C SER A 88 0.39 -5.05 -10.53
N GLY A 89 1.13 -4.69 -11.57
CA GLY A 89 0.87 -3.55 -12.46
C GLY A 89 0.01 -3.90 -13.69
N ASP A 90 -0.42 -5.15 -13.80
CA ASP A 90 -1.19 -5.66 -14.94
C ASP A 90 -2.66 -5.96 -14.60
N THR A 91 -3.03 -5.89 -13.31
CA THR A 91 -4.38 -6.17 -12.82
C THR A 91 -5.09 -4.88 -12.44
N ASP A 92 -6.26 -4.63 -13.04
CA ASP A 92 -7.05 -3.42 -12.77
C ASP A 92 -7.41 -3.29 -11.29
N GLU A 93 -7.59 -4.39 -10.57
CA GLU A 93 -7.93 -4.43 -9.14
C GLU A 93 -6.88 -3.78 -8.23
N ASN A 94 -5.61 -3.79 -8.65
CA ASN A 94 -4.51 -3.15 -7.92
C ASN A 94 -4.19 -1.75 -8.43
N LEU A 95 -4.96 -1.21 -9.37
CA LEU A 95 -4.61 0.04 -10.04
C LEU A 95 -5.73 1.04 -9.93
N THR A 96 -5.41 2.27 -9.56
CA THR A 96 -6.36 3.39 -9.59
C THR A 96 -5.75 4.59 -10.31
N PRO A 97 -6.55 5.42 -11.02
CA PRO A 97 -6.07 6.69 -11.52
C PRO A 97 -5.54 7.56 -10.37
N LEU A 98 -4.27 7.91 -10.44
CA LEU A 98 -3.64 8.89 -9.56
C LEU A 98 -2.96 9.98 -10.39
N THR A 99 -2.90 11.19 -9.85
CA THR A 99 -2.02 12.21 -10.41
C THR A 99 -0.56 11.86 -10.10
N THR A 100 0.39 12.30 -10.93
CA THR A 100 1.83 12.11 -10.69
C THR A 100 2.26 12.59 -9.30
N LYS A 101 1.62 13.66 -8.79
CA LYS A 101 1.90 14.21 -7.46
C LYS A 101 1.35 13.32 -6.34
N ALA A 102 0.10 12.86 -6.47
CA ALA A 102 -0.50 11.91 -5.54
C ALA A 102 0.31 10.60 -5.49
N ASN A 103 0.67 10.03 -6.63
CA ASN A 103 1.51 8.83 -6.70
C ASN A 103 2.90 9.03 -6.07
N SER A 104 3.51 10.20 -6.25
CA SER A 104 4.78 10.55 -5.59
C SER A 104 4.63 10.62 -4.07
N ALA A 105 3.54 11.21 -3.57
CA ALA A 105 3.23 11.27 -2.15
C ALA A 105 3.00 9.87 -1.57
N HIS A 106 2.23 9.02 -2.27
CA HIS A 106 1.99 7.63 -1.90
C HIS A 106 3.30 6.85 -1.77
N LYS A 107 4.22 6.99 -2.74
CA LYS A 107 5.55 6.37 -2.72
C LYS A 107 6.37 6.73 -1.47
N ALA A 108 6.20 7.93 -0.90
CA ALA A 108 6.90 8.32 0.32
C ALA A 108 6.47 7.47 1.54
N TYR A 109 5.17 7.16 1.65
CA TYR A 109 4.64 6.29 2.71
C TYR A 109 5.05 4.83 2.49
N GLU A 110 5.07 4.36 1.24
CA GLU A 110 5.60 3.04 0.92
C GLU A 110 7.09 2.92 1.28
N GLY A 111 7.85 4.00 1.10
CA GLY A 111 9.22 4.12 1.58
C GLY A 111 9.34 3.98 3.11
N HIS A 112 8.37 4.49 3.86
CA HIS A 112 8.30 4.31 5.31
C HIS A 112 7.92 2.87 5.70
N ILE A 113 6.95 2.25 5.02
CA ILE A 113 6.61 0.82 5.19
C ILE A 113 7.85 -0.07 5.00
N LYS A 114 8.67 0.21 3.98
CA LYS A 114 9.94 -0.52 3.75
C LYS A 114 10.93 -0.38 4.91
N LYS A 115 11.02 0.81 5.53
CA LYS A 115 11.85 1.02 6.74
C LYS A 115 11.31 0.25 7.93
N MET A 116 9.99 0.14 8.06
CA MET A 116 9.34 -0.69 9.08
C MET A 116 9.69 -2.17 8.88
N LEU A 117 9.53 -2.68 7.66
CA LEU A 117 9.89 -4.06 7.31
C LEU A 117 11.37 -4.37 7.55
N LEU A 118 12.27 -3.41 7.36
CA LEU A 118 13.67 -3.56 7.71
C LEU A 118 13.87 -3.81 9.22
N GLN A 119 13.07 -3.19 10.09
CA GLN A 119 13.14 -3.47 11.54
C GLN A 119 12.57 -4.86 11.87
N CYS A 120 11.47 -5.24 11.23
CA CYS A 120 10.92 -6.59 11.34
C CYS A 120 11.95 -7.67 10.95
N HIS A 121 12.64 -7.46 9.82
CA HIS A 121 13.70 -8.33 9.34
C HIS A 121 14.87 -8.46 10.32
N ARG A 122 15.31 -7.34 10.92
CA ARG A 122 16.36 -7.35 11.95
C ARG A 122 15.97 -8.19 13.16
N ILE A 123 14.75 -8.01 13.67
CA ILE A 123 14.26 -8.78 14.82
C ILE A 123 14.22 -10.27 14.48
N ASP A 124 13.64 -10.64 13.34
CA ASP A 124 13.57 -12.04 12.90
C ASP A 124 14.95 -12.65 12.70
N ARG A 125 15.91 -11.90 12.14
CA ARG A 125 17.29 -12.36 11.97
C ARG A 125 17.98 -12.63 13.31
N ASP A 126 17.83 -11.72 14.26
CA ASP A 126 18.59 -11.71 15.52
C ASP A 126 17.93 -12.55 16.63
N ASN A 127 16.63 -12.87 16.51
CA ASN A 127 15.84 -13.57 17.53
C ASN A 127 15.01 -14.69 16.86
N LYS A 128 15.64 -15.80 16.52
CA LYS A 128 14.97 -16.89 15.76
C LYS A 128 14.01 -17.72 16.62
N GLU A 129 14.21 -17.69 17.93
CA GLU A 129 13.50 -18.46 18.95
C GLU A 129 12.12 -17.92 19.32
N ILE A 130 11.81 -16.66 19.00
CA ILE A 130 10.47 -16.10 19.25
C ILE A 130 9.42 -16.85 18.40
N ASP A 131 8.21 -17.00 18.93
CA ASP A 131 7.12 -17.80 18.37
C ASP A 131 6.24 -17.04 17.36
N TYR A 132 6.61 -15.80 17.03
CA TYR A 132 5.95 -14.96 16.04
C TYR A 132 6.96 -14.25 15.13
N TRP A 133 6.49 -13.82 13.95
CA TRP A 133 7.20 -12.84 13.13
C TRP A 133 6.60 -11.46 13.35
N TYR A 134 7.43 -10.43 13.26
CA TYR A 134 6.93 -9.07 13.06
C TYR A 134 6.69 -8.80 11.58
N GLY A 135 5.63 -8.07 11.29
CA GLY A 135 5.31 -7.63 9.92
C GLY A 135 4.57 -6.31 9.92
N VAL A 136 4.06 -5.93 8.76
CA VAL A 136 3.24 -4.75 8.56
C VAL A 136 1.91 -5.17 7.93
N HIS A 137 0.80 -4.81 8.56
CA HIS A 137 -0.50 -4.78 7.91
C HIS A 137 -0.64 -3.45 7.19
N TYR A 138 -0.92 -3.48 5.89
CA TYR A 138 -0.99 -2.31 5.03
C TYR A 138 -2.31 -2.35 4.25
N SER A 139 -3.08 -1.27 4.30
CA SER A 139 -4.35 -1.15 3.61
C SER A 139 -4.48 0.18 2.90
N VAL A 140 -5.08 0.14 1.72
CA VAL A 140 -5.44 1.30 0.92
C VAL A 140 -6.92 1.22 0.57
N ALA A 141 -7.65 2.32 0.73
CA ALA A 141 -9.03 2.46 0.28
C ALA A 141 -9.13 3.64 -0.68
N VAL A 142 -9.79 3.42 -1.82
CA VAL A 142 -10.04 4.47 -2.82
C VAL A 142 -11.35 5.17 -2.46
N SER A 143 -11.33 6.50 -2.37
CA SER A 143 -12.51 7.27 -1.99
C SER A 143 -13.63 7.15 -3.02
N THR A 144 -14.89 7.13 -2.56
CA THR A 144 -16.06 7.24 -3.44
C THR A 144 -16.41 8.69 -3.79
N ARG A 145 -15.74 9.67 -3.15
CA ARG A 145 -15.90 11.09 -3.49
C ARG A 145 -15.11 11.38 -4.76
N THR A 146 -15.73 12.08 -5.69
CA THR A 146 -15.13 12.42 -6.99
C THR A 146 -14.47 13.79 -6.93
N VAL A 147 -13.60 14.04 -7.91
CA VAL A 147 -12.79 15.26 -8.06
C VAL A 147 -13.66 16.40 -8.62
N PHE A 148 -14.28 16.21 -9.78
CA PHE A 148 -15.13 17.22 -10.42
C PHE A 148 -16.54 16.70 -10.75
N GLN A 149 -17.41 17.61 -11.23
CA GLN A 149 -18.82 17.34 -11.54
C GLN A 149 -19.12 17.13 -13.03
N ASP A 150 -18.20 17.47 -13.94
CA ASP A 150 -18.35 17.29 -15.40
C ASP A 150 -17.12 16.57 -16.01
N LEU A 151 -17.33 15.81 -17.10
CA LEU A 151 -16.33 14.99 -17.84
C LEU A 151 -15.84 13.70 -17.12
N ILE A 152 -14.78 13.09 -17.66
CA ILE A 152 -14.14 11.86 -17.16
C ILE A 152 -13.64 12.00 -15.71
N ASP A 153 -13.42 13.23 -15.24
CA ASP A 153 -12.94 13.49 -13.88
C ASP A 153 -13.97 13.18 -12.77
N THR A 154 -15.24 13.01 -13.16
CA THR A 154 -16.27 12.46 -12.26
C THR A 154 -16.05 10.99 -11.92
N TYR A 155 -15.23 10.28 -12.70
CA TYR A 155 -14.97 8.85 -12.51
C TYR A 155 -13.71 8.59 -11.66
N VAL A 156 -12.88 9.61 -11.42
CA VAL A 156 -11.69 9.48 -10.57
C VAL A 156 -12.02 9.81 -9.12
N ALA A 157 -11.40 9.08 -8.20
CA ALA A 157 -11.51 9.35 -6.78
C ALA A 157 -10.75 10.63 -6.40
N SER A 158 -11.29 11.39 -5.45
CA SER A 158 -10.65 12.56 -4.86
C SER A 158 -9.35 12.22 -4.15
N HIS A 159 -9.28 11.07 -3.48
CA HIS A 159 -8.11 10.62 -2.72
C HIS A 159 -8.10 9.11 -2.53
N ILE A 160 -6.95 8.60 -2.12
CA ILE A 160 -6.82 7.30 -1.45
C ILE A 160 -6.55 7.51 0.04
N SER A 161 -7.10 6.64 0.88
CA SER A 161 -6.78 6.56 2.30
C SER A 161 -5.81 5.41 2.51
N ILE A 162 -4.70 5.66 3.20
CA ILE A 162 -3.69 4.68 3.53
C ILE A 162 -3.73 4.47 5.04
N GLU A 163 -3.78 3.22 5.49
CA GLU A 163 -3.50 2.84 6.88
C GLU A 163 -2.47 1.72 6.89
N TYR A 164 -1.47 1.83 7.76
CA TYR A 164 -0.53 0.74 8.00
C TYR A 164 -0.06 0.70 9.45
N ARG A 165 0.24 -0.51 9.93
CA ARG A 165 0.67 -0.75 11.31
C ARG A 165 1.54 -1.98 11.45
N TYR A 166 2.41 -1.98 12.45
CA TYR A 166 3.11 -3.19 12.86
C TYR A 166 2.12 -4.23 13.40
N ILE A 167 2.45 -5.49 13.16
CA ILE A 167 1.69 -6.65 13.64
C ILE A 167 2.63 -7.78 14.04
N LYS A 168 2.11 -8.75 14.80
CA LYS A 168 2.69 -10.08 14.97
C LYS A 168 1.94 -11.10 14.15
N ILE A 169 2.66 -12.08 13.61
CA ILE A 169 2.12 -13.23 12.88
C ILE A 169 2.60 -14.49 13.61
N LYS A 170 1.68 -15.29 14.17
CA LYS A 170 2.07 -16.49 14.93
C LYS A 170 2.67 -17.58 14.02
N LYS A 171 3.89 -18.04 14.34
CA LYS A 171 4.59 -19.09 13.57
C LYS A 171 3.86 -20.43 13.62
N ALA A 172 3.36 -20.81 14.79
CA ALA A 172 2.75 -22.12 15.02
C ALA A 172 1.43 -22.35 14.25
N LYS A 173 0.83 -21.28 13.71
CA LYS A 173 -0.43 -21.35 12.97
C LYS A 173 -0.23 -21.18 11.47
N PHE A 174 0.94 -20.74 11.05
CA PHE A 174 1.25 -20.50 9.64
C PHE A 174 1.11 -21.80 8.83
N PRO A 175 0.42 -21.78 7.67
CA PRO A 175 0.01 -20.60 6.88
C PRO A 175 -1.33 -19.95 7.26
N ALA A 176 -2.07 -20.45 8.26
CA ALA A 176 -3.25 -19.75 8.75
C ALA A 176 -2.82 -18.49 9.52
N LEU A 177 -3.37 -17.33 9.13
CA LEU A 177 -2.98 -16.05 9.70
C LEU A 177 -3.67 -15.81 11.03
N GLU A 178 -2.89 -15.83 12.10
CA GLU A 178 -3.28 -15.30 13.40
C GLU A 178 -2.44 -14.04 13.66
N ILE A 179 -3.12 -12.89 13.57
CA ILE A 179 -2.51 -11.56 13.62
C ILE A 179 -2.83 -10.92 14.96
N GLU A 180 -1.80 -10.39 15.62
CA GLU A 180 -1.95 -9.60 16.85
C GLU A 180 -1.36 -8.19 16.67
N GLU A 181 -1.96 -7.20 17.33
CA GLU A 181 -1.44 -5.83 17.33
C GLU A 181 -0.26 -5.66 18.30
N ILE A 182 0.66 -4.75 17.97
CA ILE A 182 1.78 -4.42 18.86
C ILE A 182 1.29 -3.52 19.99
N GLY A 183 1.31 -4.08 21.22
CA GLY A 183 1.01 -3.34 22.45
C GLY A 183 2.18 -2.50 22.95
N THR A 184 1.90 -1.63 23.94
CA THR A 184 2.90 -0.75 24.59
C THR A 184 3.95 -1.51 25.41
N GLY A 185 3.64 -2.73 25.85
CA GLY A 185 4.55 -3.61 26.59
C GLY A 185 5.37 -4.56 25.71
N ASP A 186 5.37 -4.37 24.39
CA ASP A 186 6.10 -5.25 23.48
C ASP A 186 7.62 -5.17 23.68
N PRO A 187 8.33 -6.30 23.84
CA PRO A 187 9.76 -6.30 24.17
C PRO A 187 10.65 -5.70 23.07
N PHE A 188 10.18 -5.70 21.82
CA PHE A 188 10.92 -5.17 20.67
C PHE A 188 10.40 -3.82 20.19
N LEU A 189 9.49 -3.18 20.94
CA LEU A 189 8.90 -1.89 20.58
C LEU A 189 9.94 -0.81 20.29
N GLN A 190 11.05 -0.78 21.04
CA GLN A 190 12.11 0.20 20.83
C GLN A 190 12.82 0.01 19.48
N ILE A 191 13.02 -1.23 19.04
CA ILE A 191 13.62 -1.53 17.73
C ILE A 191 12.64 -1.15 16.61
N LEU A 192 11.36 -1.50 16.77
CA LEU A 192 10.31 -1.15 15.80
C LEU A 192 10.18 0.37 15.60
N ARG A 193 10.31 1.16 16.68
CA ARG A 193 10.24 2.63 16.64
C ARG A 193 11.38 3.30 15.89
N VAL A 194 12.48 2.60 15.60
CA VAL A 194 13.61 3.15 14.83
C VAL A 194 13.19 3.56 13.41
N ALA A 195 12.11 2.98 12.86
CA ALA A 195 11.55 3.43 11.58
C ALA A 195 11.12 4.90 11.60
N GLY A 196 10.75 5.43 12.76
CA GLY A 196 10.37 6.83 12.97
C GLY A 196 8.95 7.14 12.49
N GLN A 197 8.78 8.35 11.98
CA GLN A 197 7.55 8.80 11.31
C GLN A 197 7.79 8.87 9.80
N PRO A 198 6.73 8.77 8.97
CA PRO A 198 6.85 9.02 7.55
C PRO A 198 7.36 10.44 7.31
N ASN A 199 8.25 10.60 6.32
CA ASN A 199 8.75 11.91 5.90
C ASN A 199 8.18 12.22 4.52
N CYS A 200 6.97 12.78 4.50
CA CYS A 200 6.32 13.27 3.30
C CYS A 200 6.08 14.77 3.46
N THR A 201 6.55 15.57 2.52
CA THR A 201 6.33 17.02 2.48
C THR A 201 5.35 17.41 1.37
N SER A 202 4.70 16.42 0.77
CA SER A 202 3.79 16.66 -0.34
C SER A 202 2.51 17.33 0.16
N PRO A 203 2.03 18.40 -0.49
CA PRO A 203 0.73 18.98 -0.16
C PRO A 203 -0.45 18.04 -0.45
N ASN A 204 -0.23 16.97 -1.23
CA ASN A 204 -1.24 15.95 -1.50
C ASN A 204 -1.48 15.02 -0.29
N ALA A 205 -0.58 15.00 0.69
CA ALA A 205 -0.73 14.21 1.89
C ALA A 205 -1.43 15.03 2.98
N LEU A 206 -2.66 14.65 3.30
CA LEU A 206 -3.52 15.33 4.26
C LEU A 206 -3.97 14.37 5.35
N ASN A 207 -4.44 14.93 6.47
CA ASN A 207 -5.01 14.17 7.58
C ASN A 207 -4.07 13.08 8.12
N GLU A 208 -2.77 13.36 8.15
CA GLU A 208 -1.76 12.46 8.70
C GLU A 208 -1.97 12.23 10.19
N GLN A 209 -2.00 10.97 10.60
CA GLN A 209 -2.13 10.57 11.99
C GLN A 209 -1.12 9.47 12.32
N SER A 210 -0.62 9.49 13.55
CA SER A 210 0.16 8.40 14.13
C SER A 210 -0.25 8.20 15.59
N ASN A 211 -0.19 6.96 16.06
CA ASN A 211 -0.37 6.71 17.49
C ASN A 211 0.90 7.13 18.26
N PRO A 212 0.82 7.41 19.58
CA PRO A 212 2.00 7.78 20.39
C PRO A 212 3.13 6.75 20.37
N GLY A 213 2.81 5.51 19.97
CA GLY A 213 3.77 4.43 19.85
C GLY A 213 4.56 4.40 18.55
N ASN A 214 4.22 5.21 17.54
CA ASN A 214 4.73 5.12 16.17
C ASN A 214 4.65 3.68 15.62
N THR A 215 3.55 2.99 15.93
CA THR A 215 3.27 1.62 15.46
C THR A 215 2.07 1.55 14.52
N ARG A 216 1.26 2.61 14.42
CA ARG A 216 0.13 2.75 13.50
C ARG A 216 0.12 4.15 12.90
N PHE A 217 -0.14 4.21 11.60
CA PHE A 217 -0.13 5.42 10.81
C PHE A 217 -1.30 5.42 9.84
N SER A 218 -1.83 6.61 9.55
CA SER A 218 -2.81 6.81 8.48
C SER A 218 -2.61 8.16 7.80
N VAL A 219 -3.00 8.25 6.53
CA VAL A 219 -2.94 9.46 5.71
C VAL A 219 -3.96 9.38 4.58
N GLU A 220 -4.45 10.53 4.13
CA GLU A 220 -5.16 10.65 2.86
C GLU A 220 -4.24 11.26 1.80
N ILE A 221 -4.16 10.63 0.63
CA ILE A 221 -3.40 11.13 -0.52
C ILE A 221 -4.38 11.61 -1.57
N HIS A 222 -4.50 12.93 -1.71
CA HIS A 222 -5.46 13.59 -2.59
C HIS A 222 -4.90 13.74 -4.00
N ASN A 223 -5.76 13.51 -5.00
CA ASN A 223 -5.42 13.69 -6.41
C ASN A 223 -5.30 15.18 -6.77
N GLU A 224 -6.12 16.02 -6.14
CA GLU A 224 -6.09 17.47 -6.27
C GLU A 224 -5.14 18.10 -5.25
N ASN A 225 -4.63 19.29 -5.58
CA ASN A 225 -4.14 20.24 -4.59
C ASN A 225 -5.16 21.37 -4.50
N ASN A 226 -5.55 21.73 -3.28
CA ASN A 226 -6.04 23.08 -2.99
C ASN A 226 -4.89 24.10 -3.13
#